data_AF-A0A1G6RCI4-F1
#
_entry.id   AF-A0A1G6RCI4-F1
#
_cell.length_a   1.000
_cell.length_b   1.000
_cell.length_c   1.000
_cell.angle_alpha   90.00
_cell.angle_beta   90.00
_cell.angle_gamma   90.00
#
_symmetry.space_group_name_H-M   'P 1'
#
loop_
_entity.id
_entity.type
_entity.pdbx_description
1 polymer ?
#
loop_
_entity_poly.entity_id
_entity_poly.type
_entity_poly.pdbx_seq_one_letter_code
_entity_poly.pdbx_strand_id
1 'polypeptide(L)'
;MPKENFSEWPLGDGYGICRQTILPVYRKPTVDSSLVTQLLFGECYQVLAVSSDRTWYRVFHEDSRLGGWISHKSLKEITPEDYQNYLNQDFQVVVSPIAAIEYMGSNLYLLPGSRLHFSDLELFNWEDHIGFTGQTRSHAIKADRDELIQIALKYLNAPWQSGGRSIFGLDERLGFALIFQIAGYSWHAGHLPGRLIPFVDCEVGDILIVNNKAEDKDHYGIYLGLEEVLQMDGRMKILDWDEWIFKMGNNRNKQEVLEVRTVFSS
;
A
#
# COMPACT_ATOMS: atom_id res chain seq x y z
N MET A 1 1.95 -18.88 -25.01
CA MET A 1 2.55 -19.44 -23.78
C MET A 1 1.72 -20.63 -23.33
N PRO A 2 2.31 -21.78 -22.97
CA PRO A 2 1.55 -22.93 -22.50
C PRO A 2 0.85 -22.56 -21.19
N LYS A 3 -0.42 -22.96 -21.04
CA LYS A 3 -1.12 -22.93 -19.75
C LYS A 3 -0.46 -23.99 -18.86
N GLU A 4 0.46 -23.57 -18.01
CA GLU A 4 0.97 -24.41 -16.93
C GLU A 4 -0.18 -24.65 -15.95
N ASN A 5 -0.73 -25.86 -15.98
CA ASN A 5 -1.73 -26.33 -15.03
C ASN A 5 -1.04 -26.60 -13.69
N PHE A 6 -0.88 -25.56 -12.88
CA PHE A 6 -0.61 -25.75 -11.46
C PHE A 6 -1.86 -26.37 -10.83
N SER A 7 -1.75 -27.59 -10.30
CA SER A 7 -2.84 -28.20 -9.54
C SER A 7 -2.94 -27.47 -8.20
N GLU A 8 -3.97 -26.63 -8.07
CA GLU A 8 -4.31 -25.90 -6.85
C GLU A 8 -5.44 -26.63 -6.12
N TRP A 9 -5.39 -26.67 -4.79
CA TRP A 9 -6.51 -27.13 -3.98
C TRP A 9 -7.18 -25.92 -3.30
N PRO A 10 -8.48 -25.66 -3.54
CA PRO A 10 -9.16 -24.52 -2.96
C PRO A 10 -9.28 -24.65 -1.44
N LEU A 11 -9.13 -23.54 -0.74
CA LEU A 11 -9.35 -23.41 0.70
C LEU A 11 -10.44 -22.34 0.91
N GLY A 12 -11.50 -22.69 1.64
CA GLY A 12 -12.65 -21.81 1.87
C GLY A 12 -12.53 -20.92 3.12
N ASP A 13 -11.77 -21.37 4.12
CA ASP A 13 -11.80 -20.80 5.48
C ASP A 13 -10.39 -20.55 6.07
N GLY A 14 -9.37 -20.34 5.22
CA GLY A 14 -8.01 -20.06 5.68
C GLY A 14 -7.75 -18.56 5.78
N TYR A 15 -7.14 -18.11 6.88
CA TYR A 15 -6.79 -16.71 7.12
C TYR A 15 -5.38 -16.60 7.68
N GLY A 16 -4.73 -15.47 7.43
CA GLY A 16 -3.41 -15.19 7.98
C GLY A 16 -3.15 -13.71 8.21
N ILE A 17 -2.05 -13.42 8.89
CA ILE A 17 -1.56 -12.07 9.18
C ILE A 17 -0.07 -11.95 8.86
N CYS A 18 0.34 -10.79 8.35
CA CYS A 18 1.76 -10.52 8.13
C CYS A 18 2.46 -10.21 9.46
N ARG A 19 3.42 -11.06 9.85
CA ARG A 19 4.32 -10.84 11.01
C ARG A 19 5.76 -10.50 10.63
N GLN A 20 5.98 -10.17 9.35
CA GLN A 20 7.26 -9.69 8.82
C GLN A 20 7.13 -8.20 8.52
N THR A 21 8.26 -7.49 8.42
CA THR A 21 8.26 -6.09 7.98
C THR A 21 7.54 -5.92 6.64
N ILE A 22 7.90 -6.79 5.69
CA ILE A 22 7.31 -6.90 4.35
C ILE A 22 7.16 -8.38 4.01
N LEU A 23 5.98 -8.79 3.55
CA LEU A 23 5.71 -10.10 2.97
C LEU A 23 5.53 -9.95 1.45
N PRO A 24 6.47 -10.44 0.63
CA PRO A 24 6.35 -10.39 -0.82
C PRO A 24 5.24 -11.33 -1.34
N VAL A 25 4.40 -10.82 -2.24
CA VAL A 25 3.32 -11.57 -2.89
C VAL A 25 3.62 -11.71 -4.38
N TYR A 26 3.81 -12.95 -4.84
CA TYR A 26 4.30 -13.26 -6.18
C TYR A 26 3.16 -13.59 -7.16
N ARG A 27 3.40 -13.36 -8.46
CA ARG A 27 2.42 -13.68 -9.50
C ARG A 27 2.24 -15.19 -9.73
N LYS A 28 3.33 -15.95 -9.62
CA LYS A 28 3.36 -17.42 -9.73
C LYS A 28 3.96 -18.03 -8.46
N PRO A 29 3.70 -19.32 -8.16
CA PRO A 29 4.28 -20.02 -7.01
C PRO A 29 5.75 -20.39 -7.25
N THR A 30 6.60 -19.38 -7.46
CA THR A 30 8.05 -19.53 -7.60
C THR A 30 8.74 -18.22 -7.22
N VAL A 31 9.96 -18.33 -6.67
CA VAL A 31 10.77 -17.17 -6.26
C VAL A 31 11.26 -16.34 -7.45
N ASP A 32 11.32 -16.92 -8.65
CA ASP A 32 11.71 -16.23 -9.89
C ASP A 32 10.55 -15.44 -10.53
N SER A 33 9.38 -15.42 -9.88
CA SER A 33 8.22 -14.69 -10.35
C SER A 33 8.33 -13.19 -10.06
N SER A 34 7.71 -12.37 -10.91
CA SER A 34 7.46 -10.95 -10.57
C SER A 34 6.61 -10.83 -9.30
N LEU A 35 6.87 -9.79 -8.51
CA LEU A 35 5.97 -9.35 -7.45
C LEU A 35 4.67 -8.78 -8.04
N VAL A 36 3.55 -9.10 -7.41
CA VAL A 36 2.26 -8.45 -7.63
C VAL A 36 2.09 -7.30 -6.64
N THR A 37 2.45 -7.55 -5.37
CA THR A 37 2.37 -6.58 -4.28
C THR A 37 3.25 -7.04 -3.11
N GLN A 38 3.22 -6.28 -2.02
CA GLN A 38 3.86 -6.55 -0.75
C GLN A 38 2.83 -6.31 0.36
N LEU A 39 2.73 -7.21 1.34
CA LEU A 39 1.93 -6.95 2.56
C LEU A 39 2.84 -6.41 3.66
N LEU A 40 2.37 -5.39 4.38
CA LEU A 40 3.10 -4.81 5.51
C LEU A 40 2.72 -5.50 6.80
N PHE A 41 3.57 -5.39 7.82
CA PHE A 41 3.30 -5.95 9.15
C PHE A 41 1.89 -5.58 9.63
N GLY A 42 1.16 -6.57 10.16
CA GLY A 42 -0.20 -6.40 10.66
C GLY A 42 -1.30 -6.43 9.60
N GLU A 43 -0.98 -6.44 8.30
CA GLU A 43 -2.00 -6.66 7.26
C GLU A 43 -2.45 -8.12 7.24
N CYS A 44 -3.76 -8.34 7.19
CA CYS A 44 -4.38 -9.65 7.14
C CYS A 44 -4.65 -10.10 5.69
N TYR A 45 -4.73 -11.40 5.47
CA TYR A 45 -5.04 -11.97 4.15
C TYR A 45 -5.86 -13.24 4.27
N GLN A 46 -6.68 -13.51 3.25
CA GLN A 46 -7.38 -14.78 3.08
C GLN A 46 -6.49 -15.74 2.30
N VAL A 47 -6.55 -17.03 2.63
CA VAL A 47 -5.86 -18.11 1.94
C VAL A 47 -6.87 -18.79 1.02
N LEU A 48 -6.72 -18.61 -0.29
CA LEU A 48 -7.66 -19.07 -1.30
C LEU A 48 -7.34 -20.47 -1.84
N ALA A 49 -6.06 -20.82 -1.89
CA ALA A 49 -5.62 -22.11 -2.40
C ALA A 49 -4.21 -22.46 -1.92
N VAL A 50 -3.88 -23.74 -2.05
CA VAL A 50 -2.53 -24.26 -1.81
C VAL A 50 -2.04 -25.03 -3.03
N SER A 51 -0.75 -24.88 -3.33
CA SER A 51 -0.04 -25.67 -4.34
C SER A 51 0.00 -27.16 -3.96
N SER A 52 0.13 -28.06 -4.95
CA SER A 52 0.15 -29.51 -4.71
C SER A 52 1.24 -29.99 -3.77
N ASP A 53 2.40 -29.34 -3.76
CA ASP A 53 3.52 -29.66 -2.87
C ASP A 53 3.44 -28.93 -1.51
N ARG A 54 2.40 -28.11 -1.30
CA ARG A 54 2.15 -27.30 -0.11
C ARG A 54 3.25 -26.29 0.23
N THR A 55 4.09 -25.93 -0.74
CA THR A 55 5.17 -24.96 -0.51
C THR A 55 4.76 -23.52 -0.77
N TRP A 56 3.65 -23.33 -1.49
CA TRP A 56 3.06 -22.04 -1.83
C TRP A 56 1.57 -21.97 -1.54
N TYR A 57 1.14 -20.80 -1.06
CA TYR A 57 -0.23 -20.48 -0.73
C TYR A 57 -0.68 -19.28 -1.53
N ARG A 58 -1.83 -19.40 -2.20
CA ARG A 58 -2.45 -18.29 -2.92
C ARG A 58 -3.30 -17.50 -1.94
N VAL A 59 -2.98 -16.22 -1.78
CA VAL A 59 -3.60 -15.32 -0.81
C VAL A 59 -4.28 -14.15 -1.49
N PHE A 60 -5.22 -13.54 -0.78
CA PHE A 60 -5.94 -12.34 -1.18
C PHE A 60 -5.99 -11.33 -0.03
N HIS A 61 -5.66 -10.08 -0.33
CA HIS A 61 -5.66 -8.99 0.63
C HIS A 61 -6.84 -8.06 0.38
N GLU A 62 -7.74 -7.98 1.36
CA GLU A 62 -9.04 -7.30 1.27
C GLU A 62 -8.90 -5.82 0.87
N ASP A 63 -8.00 -5.07 1.51
CA ASP A 63 -7.89 -3.61 1.28
C ASP A 63 -7.32 -3.28 -0.09
N SER A 64 -6.28 -3.99 -0.52
CA SER A 64 -5.72 -3.78 -1.85
C SER A 64 -6.57 -4.38 -2.97
N ARG A 65 -7.44 -5.36 -2.65
CA ARG A 65 -8.14 -6.22 -3.61
C ARG A 65 -7.18 -6.98 -4.55
N LEU A 66 -5.93 -7.19 -4.12
CA LEU A 66 -4.91 -7.92 -4.86
C LEU A 66 -4.65 -9.28 -4.21
N GLY A 67 -4.22 -10.23 -5.04
CA GLY A 67 -3.85 -11.56 -4.59
C GLY A 67 -2.70 -12.13 -5.42
N GLY A 68 -2.07 -13.15 -4.86
CA GLY A 68 -0.94 -13.83 -5.46
C GLY A 68 -0.42 -14.90 -4.52
N TRP A 69 0.83 -15.29 -4.66
CA TRP A 69 1.42 -16.43 -3.98
C TRP A 69 2.42 -16.00 -2.92
N ILE A 70 2.33 -16.61 -1.75
CA ILE A 70 3.33 -16.50 -0.68
C ILE A 70 3.93 -17.88 -0.38
N SER A 71 5.17 -17.90 0.09
CA SER A 71 5.80 -19.14 0.55
C SER A 71 5.17 -19.59 1.86
N HIS A 72 5.02 -20.91 2.04
CA HIS A 72 4.61 -21.53 3.32
C HIS A 72 5.48 -21.06 4.51
N LYS A 73 6.74 -20.69 4.27
CA LYS A 73 7.65 -20.19 5.32
C LYS A 73 7.22 -18.85 5.91
N SER A 74 6.45 -18.07 5.15
CA SER A 74 5.92 -16.78 5.56
C SER A 74 4.46 -16.84 6.01
N LEU A 75 3.83 -18.02 5.89
CA LEU A 75 2.45 -18.21 6.32
C LEU A 75 2.38 -18.13 7.84
N LYS A 76 1.53 -17.24 8.33
CA LYS A 76 1.15 -17.16 9.74
C LYS A 76 -0.36 -17.17 9.80
N GLU A 77 -0.90 -18.32 10.12
CA GLU A 77 -2.34 -18.55 10.19
C GLU A 77 -2.94 -17.86 11.42
N ILE A 78 -4.17 -17.39 11.27
CA ILE A 78 -5.01 -16.85 12.34
C ILE A 78 -6.40 -17.44 12.25
N THR A 79 -7.17 -17.38 13.33
CA THR A 79 -8.55 -17.86 13.31
C THR A 79 -9.45 -16.94 12.48
N PRO A 80 -10.60 -17.43 11.98
CA PRO A 80 -11.58 -16.57 11.34
C PRO A 80 -12.09 -15.45 12.27
N GLU A 81 -12.18 -15.71 13.57
CA GLU A 81 -12.56 -14.71 14.58
C GLU A 81 -11.52 -13.60 14.69
N ASP A 82 -10.23 -13.95 14.80
CA ASP A 82 -9.14 -12.97 14.82
C ASP A 82 -9.10 -12.16 13.52
N TYR A 83 -9.30 -12.82 12.38
CA TYR A 83 -9.35 -12.13 11.09
C TYR A 83 -10.47 -11.09 11.05
N GLN A 84 -11.68 -11.44 11.52
CA GLN A 84 -12.79 -10.50 11.60
C GLN A 84 -12.53 -9.39 12.62
N ASN A 85 -11.90 -9.71 13.76
CA ASN A 85 -11.54 -8.71 14.76
C ASN A 85 -10.55 -7.69 14.18
N TYR A 86 -9.46 -8.14 13.56
CA TYR A 86 -8.46 -7.25 12.96
C TYR A 86 -8.96 -6.43 11.77
N LEU A 87 -9.98 -6.90 11.04
CA LEU A 87 -10.60 -6.12 9.98
C LEU A 87 -11.56 -5.05 10.48
N ASN A 88 -12.25 -5.30 11.59
CA ASN A 88 -13.35 -4.44 12.05
C ASN A 88 -12.96 -3.54 13.24
N GLN A 89 -11.85 -3.83 13.93
CA GLN A 89 -11.35 -3.00 15.01
C GLN A 89 -10.41 -1.91 14.52
N ASP A 90 -10.39 -0.80 15.26
CA ASP A 90 -9.44 0.27 15.02
C ASP A 90 -8.01 -0.19 15.32
N PHE A 91 -7.07 0.28 14.51
CA PHE A 91 -5.65 0.02 14.65
C PHE A 91 -4.85 1.32 14.51
N GLN A 92 -3.62 1.27 15.01
CA GLN A 92 -2.63 2.31 14.74
C GLN A 92 -1.86 1.98 13.48
N VAL A 93 -1.52 3.01 12.72
CA VAL A 93 -0.69 2.90 11.52
C VAL A 93 0.63 3.60 11.77
N VAL A 94 1.73 2.90 11.50
CA VAL A 94 3.08 3.48 11.55
C VAL A 94 3.20 4.53 10.46
N VAL A 95 3.72 5.71 10.82
CA VAL A 95 4.01 6.82 9.88
C VAL A 95 5.50 7.17 9.82
N SER A 96 6.32 6.67 10.75
CA SER A 96 7.77 6.85 10.71
C SER A 96 8.39 6.03 9.56
N PRO A 97 9.40 6.57 8.84
CA PRO A 97 10.11 5.83 7.79
C PRO A 97 10.65 4.48 8.26
N ILE A 98 11.15 4.42 9.49
CA ILE A 98 11.50 3.19 10.18
C ILE A 98 11.02 3.34 11.62
N ALA A 99 10.26 2.35 12.08
CA ALA A 99 9.89 2.14 13.47
C ALA A 99 10.45 0.77 13.92
N ALA A 100 10.42 0.49 15.20
CA ALA A 100 10.79 -0.84 15.71
C ALA A 100 9.88 -1.26 16.86
N ILE A 101 9.68 -2.56 17.00
CA ILE A 101 9.06 -3.21 18.15
C ILE A 101 9.96 -4.34 18.64
N GLU A 102 9.86 -4.69 19.92
CA GLU A 102 10.39 -5.95 20.41
C GLU A 102 9.47 -7.10 19.99
N TYR A 103 10.03 -8.07 19.28
CA TYR A 103 9.32 -9.25 18.80
C TYR A 103 10.19 -10.49 19.01
N MET A 104 9.70 -11.42 19.84
CA MET A 104 10.40 -12.67 20.16
C MET A 104 11.85 -12.47 20.67
N GLY A 105 12.07 -11.44 21.51
CA GLY A 105 13.37 -11.14 22.10
C GLY A 105 14.38 -10.47 21.14
N SER A 106 13.91 -9.94 20.01
CA SER A 106 14.71 -9.17 19.06
C SER A 106 13.94 -7.98 18.50
N ASN A 107 14.64 -7.01 17.89
CA ASN A 107 13.97 -5.89 17.25
C ASN A 107 13.42 -6.30 15.87
N LEU A 108 12.13 -6.10 15.67
CA LEU A 108 11.49 -6.13 14.36
C LEU A 108 11.25 -4.69 13.88
N TYR A 109 11.79 -4.35 12.71
CA TYR A 109 11.57 -3.04 12.11
C TYR A 109 10.24 -2.98 11.35
N LEU A 110 9.58 -1.85 11.44
CA LEU A 110 8.30 -1.57 10.80
C LEU A 110 8.45 -0.37 9.86
N LEU A 111 7.61 -0.32 8.84
CA LEU A 111 7.64 0.71 7.80
C LEU A 111 6.32 1.47 7.76
N PRO A 112 6.26 2.66 7.13
CA PRO A 112 5.01 3.40 7.00
C PRO A 112 3.93 2.52 6.37
N GLY A 113 2.77 2.44 7.02
CA GLY A 113 1.67 1.54 6.64
C GLY A 113 1.58 0.23 7.41
N SER A 114 2.59 -0.13 8.20
CA SER A 114 2.45 -1.24 9.17
C SER A 114 1.32 -0.95 10.16
N ARG A 115 0.51 -1.98 10.46
CA ARG A 115 -0.64 -1.91 11.36
C ARG A 115 -0.31 -2.51 12.72
N LEU A 116 -0.61 -1.77 13.77
CA LEU A 116 -0.53 -2.23 15.14
C LEU A 116 -1.96 -2.41 15.64
N HIS A 117 -2.38 -3.67 15.68
CA HIS A 117 -3.65 -4.07 16.28
C HIS A 117 -3.46 -4.15 17.79
N PHE A 118 -4.20 -3.33 18.53
CA PHE A 118 -4.20 -3.40 19.98
C PHE A 118 -5.27 -4.38 20.44
N SER A 119 -4.85 -5.46 21.08
CA SER A 119 -5.77 -6.38 21.75
C SER A 119 -5.06 -6.97 22.96
N ASP A 120 -5.84 -7.33 23.98
CA ASP A 120 -5.37 -8.10 25.14
C ASP A 120 -4.79 -9.48 24.73
N LEU A 121 -5.01 -9.91 23.48
CA LEU A 121 -4.72 -11.24 22.97
C LEU A 121 -3.42 -11.36 22.16
N GLU A 122 -2.86 -10.29 21.59
CA GLU A 122 -1.52 -10.37 20.96
C GLU A 122 -0.74 -9.04 20.97
N LEU A 123 0.56 -9.18 21.28
CA LEU A 123 1.71 -8.28 21.04
C LEU A 123 1.77 -6.92 21.75
N PHE A 124 0.67 -6.39 22.25
CA PHE A 124 0.66 -5.06 22.86
C PHE A 124 -0.12 -5.01 24.17
N ASN A 125 0.26 -5.84 25.15
CA ASN A 125 -0.01 -5.50 26.55
C ASN A 125 0.91 -4.33 26.91
N TRP A 126 0.36 -3.11 26.93
CA TRP A 126 1.13 -1.90 27.21
C TRP A 126 1.80 -1.92 28.59
N GLU A 127 1.29 -2.76 29.50
CA GLU A 127 1.75 -2.87 30.88
C GLU A 127 3.18 -3.44 30.99
N ASP A 128 3.71 -4.09 29.95
CA ASP A 128 5.04 -4.73 29.98
C ASP A 128 6.04 -4.31 28.89
N HIS A 129 5.71 -3.43 27.92
CA HIS A 129 6.63 -3.13 26.79
C HIS A 129 6.93 -1.64 26.54
N ILE A 130 8.13 -1.24 26.94
CA ILE A 130 8.87 -0.01 26.57
C ILE A 130 9.45 -0.11 25.12
N GLY A 131 8.91 -0.98 24.25
CA GLY A 131 9.62 -1.44 23.04
C GLY A 131 9.33 -0.73 21.71
N PHE A 132 8.26 0.08 21.59
CA PHE A 132 7.95 0.75 20.32
C PHE A 132 8.80 2.02 20.13
N THR A 133 9.50 2.11 19.00
CA THR A 133 10.16 3.34 18.54
C THR A 133 9.49 3.82 17.27
N GLY A 134 9.13 5.10 17.21
CA GLY A 134 8.51 5.72 16.04
C GLY A 134 7.25 6.50 16.39
N GLN A 135 6.50 6.82 15.34
CA GLN A 135 5.24 7.56 15.39
C GLN A 135 4.16 6.73 14.72
N THR A 136 2.96 6.79 15.29
CA THR A 136 1.75 6.22 14.73
C THR A 136 0.65 7.26 14.66
N ARG A 137 -0.38 6.94 13.87
CA ARG A 137 -1.68 7.63 13.89
C ARG A 137 -2.80 6.61 13.98
N SER A 138 -3.94 7.03 14.53
CA SER A 138 -5.15 6.21 14.49
C SER A 138 -5.68 6.14 13.05
N HIS A 139 -5.93 4.94 12.54
CA HIS A 139 -6.55 4.78 11.21
C HIS A 139 -8.01 5.25 11.18
N ALA A 140 -8.69 5.26 12.33
CA ALA A 140 -10.09 5.68 12.46
C ALA A 140 -10.30 7.18 12.16
N ILE A 141 -9.23 7.97 12.27
CA ILE A 141 -9.25 9.41 12.05
C ILE A 141 -8.69 9.68 10.65
N LYS A 142 -9.46 10.38 9.81
CA LYS A 142 -8.98 10.84 8.51
C LYS A 142 -7.98 11.98 8.69
N ALA A 143 -6.86 11.90 7.99
CA ALA A 143 -5.83 12.94 8.00
C ALA A 143 -6.39 14.23 7.41
N ASP A 144 -5.96 15.38 7.91
CA ASP A 144 -6.14 16.63 7.19
C ASP A 144 -5.12 16.76 6.04
N ARG A 145 -5.17 17.88 5.31
CA ARG A 145 -4.27 18.13 4.18
C ARG A 145 -2.80 18.12 4.63
N ASP A 146 -2.49 18.76 5.75
CA ASP A 146 -1.11 18.87 6.26
C ASP A 146 -0.55 17.50 6.68
N GLU A 147 -1.32 16.69 7.40
CA GLU A 147 -0.93 15.34 7.80
C GLU A 147 -0.77 14.43 6.56
N LEU A 148 -1.66 14.51 5.57
CA LEU A 148 -1.52 13.77 4.31
C LEU A 148 -0.21 14.12 3.60
N ILE A 149 0.14 15.40 3.51
CA ILE A 149 1.41 15.82 2.90
C ILE A 149 2.60 15.29 3.70
N GLN A 150 2.56 15.38 5.03
CA GLN A 150 3.64 14.85 5.87
C GLN A 150 3.84 13.35 5.69
N ILE A 151 2.76 12.57 5.55
CA ILE A 151 2.80 11.14 5.23
C ILE A 151 3.42 10.93 3.84
N ALA A 152 2.94 11.65 2.82
CA ALA A 152 3.40 11.51 1.44
C ALA A 152 4.91 11.80 1.31
N LEU A 153 5.40 12.85 1.98
CA LEU A 153 6.81 13.25 1.96
C LEU A 153 7.74 12.22 2.63
N LYS A 154 7.24 11.28 3.45
CA LYS A 154 8.06 10.17 3.96
C LYS A 154 8.54 9.23 2.85
N TYR A 155 7.86 9.22 1.71
CA TYR A 155 8.23 8.42 0.55
C TYR A 155 9.15 9.16 -0.42
N LEU A 156 9.53 10.43 -0.16
CA LEU A 156 10.45 11.15 -1.02
C LEU A 156 11.76 10.35 -1.20
N ASN A 157 12.22 10.24 -2.45
CA ASN A 157 13.33 9.41 -2.90
C ASN A 157 13.14 7.89 -2.85
N ALA A 158 11.97 7.37 -2.45
CA ALA A 158 11.69 5.95 -2.56
C ALA A 158 11.86 5.49 -4.02
N PRO A 159 12.72 4.50 -4.31
CA PRO A 159 13.00 4.08 -5.67
C PRO A 159 11.80 3.32 -6.25
N TRP A 160 11.62 3.43 -7.56
CA TRP A 160 10.58 2.66 -8.25
C TRP A 160 10.89 1.16 -8.18
N GLN A 161 9.89 0.36 -7.79
CA GLN A 161 9.96 -1.10 -7.83
C GLN A 161 8.57 -1.66 -8.16
N SER A 162 8.47 -2.46 -9.23
CA SER A 162 7.22 -3.17 -9.57
C SER A 162 6.71 -4.00 -8.37
N GLY A 163 5.46 -3.77 -7.96
CA GLY A 163 4.84 -4.45 -6.83
C GLY A 163 5.35 -4.01 -5.44
N GLY A 164 6.17 -2.98 -5.36
CA GLY A 164 6.69 -2.43 -4.10
C GLY A 164 5.66 -1.61 -3.32
N ARG A 165 5.68 -1.71 -1.98
CA ARG A 165 4.84 -0.92 -1.05
C ARG A 165 5.67 -0.38 0.12
N SER A 166 6.89 0.10 -0.13
CA SER A 166 7.77 0.58 0.93
C SER A 166 8.70 1.72 0.48
N ILE A 167 9.35 2.38 1.45
CA ILE A 167 10.38 3.40 1.17
C ILE A 167 11.64 2.84 0.48
N PHE A 168 11.84 1.52 0.48
CA PHE A 168 12.97 0.84 -0.18
C PHE A 168 12.64 0.36 -1.61
N GLY A 169 11.37 0.49 -2.01
CA GLY A 169 10.87 0.03 -3.29
C GLY A 169 9.37 0.27 -3.34
N LEU A 170 8.95 1.14 -4.26
CA LEU A 170 7.58 1.62 -4.35
C LEU A 170 7.07 1.52 -5.78
N ASP A 171 5.97 0.82 -5.98
CA ASP A 171 5.20 0.89 -7.20
C ASP A 171 4.37 2.18 -7.18
N GLU A 172 4.23 2.85 -8.32
CA GLU A 172 3.52 4.13 -8.39
C GLU A 172 2.08 4.02 -7.87
N ARG A 173 1.29 3.14 -8.48
CA ARG A 173 -0.14 3.02 -8.13
C ARG A 173 -0.31 2.50 -6.71
N LEU A 174 0.47 1.48 -6.32
CA LEU A 174 0.39 0.93 -4.97
C LEU A 174 0.89 1.91 -3.91
N GLY A 175 1.86 2.76 -4.26
CA GLY A 175 2.46 3.76 -3.38
C GLY A 175 1.51 4.91 -3.08
N PHE A 176 0.89 5.49 -4.11
CA PHE A 176 -0.17 6.49 -3.90
C PHE A 176 -1.34 5.90 -3.13
N ALA A 177 -1.81 4.69 -3.50
CA ALA A 177 -2.86 4.02 -2.74
C ALA A 177 -2.46 3.83 -1.26
N LEU A 178 -1.22 3.42 -0.97
CA LEU A 178 -0.72 3.25 0.40
C LEU A 178 -0.67 4.57 1.17
N ILE A 179 -0.21 5.67 0.55
CA ILE A 179 -0.18 7.00 1.18
C ILE A 179 -1.58 7.42 1.63
N PHE A 180 -2.57 7.30 0.74
CA PHE A 180 -3.96 7.64 1.05
C PHE A 180 -4.57 6.67 2.07
N GLN A 181 -4.25 5.37 2.02
CA GLN A 181 -4.68 4.39 3.01
C GLN A 181 -4.11 4.71 4.40
N ILE A 182 -2.82 5.06 4.52
CA ILE A 182 -2.23 5.50 5.79
C ILE A 182 -2.97 6.71 6.36
N ALA A 183 -3.38 7.63 5.48
CA ALA A 183 -4.17 8.82 5.82
C ALA A 183 -5.66 8.55 6.12
N GLY A 184 -6.13 7.30 6.05
CA GLY A 184 -7.53 6.92 6.35
C GLY A 184 -8.48 7.07 5.16
N TYR A 185 -7.96 7.17 3.93
CA TYR A 185 -8.73 7.26 2.70
C TYR A 185 -8.60 5.98 1.87
N SER A 186 -9.71 5.26 1.71
CA SER A 186 -9.75 4.00 0.99
C SER A 186 -9.47 4.19 -0.51
N TRP A 187 -8.36 3.61 -0.97
CA TRP A 187 -8.06 3.46 -2.39
C TRP A 187 -8.00 1.96 -2.71
N HIS A 188 -9.01 1.46 -3.42
CA HIS A 188 -9.08 0.05 -3.83
C HIS A 188 -8.73 -0.10 -5.31
N ALA A 189 -8.21 -1.26 -5.72
CA ALA A 189 -7.99 -1.53 -7.13
C ALA A 189 -9.30 -1.31 -7.94
N GLY A 190 -9.24 -0.42 -8.92
CA GLY A 190 -10.38 -0.04 -9.77
C GLY A 190 -11.26 1.10 -9.25
N HIS A 191 -11.07 1.58 -8.01
CA HIS A 191 -11.84 2.70 -7.45
C HIS A 191 -10.90 3.75 -6.85
N LEU A 192 -10.72 4.84 -7.60
CA LEU A 192 -9.96 6.01 -7.15
C LEU A 192 -10.73 6.73 -6.03
N PRO A 193 -10.05 7.17 -4.96
CA PRO A 193 -10.68 7.88 -3.87
C PRO A 193 -11.09 9.30 -4.28
N GLY A 194 -11.94 9.91 -3.45
CA GLY A 194 -12.35 11.30 -3.60
C GLY A 194 -13.30 11.57 -4.77
N ARG A 195 -13.76 12.82 -4.83
CA ARG A 195 -14.66 13.33 -5.88
C ARG A 195 -13.86 14.09 -6.94
N LEU A 196 -14.33 14.06 -8.17
CA LEU A 196 -13.79 14.91 -9.24
C LEU A 196 -14.03 16.38 -8.93
N ILE A 197 -13.03 17.21 -9.18
CA ILE A 197 -13.12 18.67 -9.07
C ILE A 197 -12.58 19.34 -10.33
N PRO A 198 -13.08 20.55 -10.65
CA PRO A 198 -12.42 21.41 -11.63
C PRO A 198 -10.98 21.71 -11.22
N PHE A 199 -10.09 21.82 -12.20
CA PHE A 199 -8.68 22.15 -11.95
C PHE A 199 -8.48 23.48 -11.21
N VAL A 200 -9.35 24.47 -11.48
CA VAL A 200 -9.34 25.77 -10.80
C VAL A 200 -9.56 25.67 -9.28
N ASP A 201 -10.17 24.58 -8.82
CA ASP A 201 -10.45 24.34 -7.40
C ASP A 201 -9.39 23.43 -6.75
N CYS A 202 -8.27 23.14 -7.45
CA CYS A 202 -7.22 22.24 -6.98
C CYS A 202 -6.47 22.85 -5.79
N GLU A 203 -6.35 22.06 -4.71
CA GLU A 203 -5.69 22.45 -3.46
C GLU A 203 -4.66 21.41 -2.99
N VAL A 204 -3.82 21.81 -2.04
CA VAL A 204 -2.76 20.96 -1.47
C VAL A 204 -3.32 19.63 -0.97
N GLY A 205 -2.74 18.52 -1.40
CA GLY A 205 -3.17 17.18 -1.04
C GLY A 205 -4.18 16.55 -2.02
N ASP A 206 -4.64 17.29 -3.03
CA ASP A 206 -5.49 16.71 -4.08
C ASP A 206 -4.69 15.77 -5.00
N ILE A 207 -5.39 14.77 -5.54
CA ILE A 207 -4.85 13.75 -6.42
C ILE A 207 -4.92 14.25 -7.85
N LEU A 208 -3.78 14.18 -8.51
CA LEU A 208 -3.62 14.50 -9.92
C LEU A 208 -3.45 13.19 -10.68
N ILE A 209 -4.18 13.03 -11.78
CA ILE A 209 -4.16 11.80 -12.57
C ILE A 209 -4.02 12.18 -14.04
N VAL A 210 -2.97 11.66 -14.68
CA VAL A 210 -2.75 11.81 -16.11
C VAL A 210 -2.94 10.46 -16.77
N ASN A 211 -4.01 10.35 -17.57
CA ASN A 211 -4.30 9.15 -18.35
C ASN A 211 -3.45 9.15 -19.63
N ASN A 212 -2.38 8.36 -19.67
CA ASN A 212 -1.55 8.21 -20.87
C ASN A 212 -2.09 7.08 -21.75
N LYS A 213 -2.91 7.45 -22.75
CA LYS A 213 -3.52 6.50 -23.69
C LYS A 213 -2.51 5.77 -24.58
N ALA A 214 -1.30 6.30 -24.77
CA ALA A 214 -0.27 5.64 -25.57
C ALA A 214 0.37 4.47 -24.81
N GLU A 215 0.49 4.60 -23.49
CA GLU A 215 1.07 3.58 -22.61
C GLU A 215 0.02 2.65 -21.97
N ASP A 216 -1.27 2.95 -22.14
CA ASP A 216 -2.37 2.29 -21.43
C ASP A 216 -2.14 2.30 -19.90
N LYS A 217 -1.67 3.45 -19.41
CA LYS A 217 -1.23 3.62 -18.03
C LYS A 217 -1.63 4.99 -17.48
N ASP A 218 -2.09 4.99 -16.24
CA ASP A 218 -2.31 6.21 -15.47
C ASP A 218 -1.04 6.57 -14.70
N HIS A 219 -0.69 7.85 -14.73
CA HIS A 219 0.33 8.44 -13.87
C HIS A 219 -0.35 9.26 -12.77
N TYR A 220 0.21 9.21 -11.57
CA TYR A 220 -0.39 9.80 -10.38
C TYR A 220 0.52 10.85 -9.75
N GLY A 221 -0.08 11.87 -9.16
CA GLY A 221 0.61 12.89 -8.38
C GLY A 221 -0.23 13.39 -7.20
N ILE A 222 0.44 13.96 -6.20
CA ILE A 222 -0.19 14.74 -5.14
C ILE A 222 0.23 16.19 -5.32
N TYR A 223 -0.74 17.10 -5.43
CA TYR A 223 -0.44 18.53 -5.50
C TYR A 223 0.07 19.03 -4.14
N LEU A 224 1.23 19.68 -4.11
CA LEU A 224 1.85 20.20 -2.89
C LEU A 224 1.58 21.69 -2.66
N GLY A 225 0.89 22.34 -3.62
CA GLY A 225 0.78 23.80 -3.65
C GLY A 225 1.99 24.43 -4.33
N LEU A 226 1.93 25.74 -4.57
CA LEU A 226 3.01 26.50 -5.20
C LEU A 226 3.54 25.87 -6.51
N GLU A 227 2.65 25.31 -7.31
CA GLU A 227 3.02 24.65 -8.58
C GLU A 227 3.95 23.43 -8.38
N GLU A 228 3.99 22.82 -7.19
CA GLU A 228 4.77 21.60 -6.94
C GLU A 228 3.88 20.34 -6.94
N VAL A 229 4.41 19.26 -7.52
CA VAL A 229 3.76 17.95 -7.58
C VAL A 229 4.70 16.86 -7.06
N LEU A 230 4.24 16.10 -6.07
CA LEU A 230 4.90 14.86 -5.68
C LEU A 230 4.49 13.73 -6.63
N GLN A 231 5.45 13.13 -7.33
CA GLN A 231 5.21 12.16 -8.39
C GLN A 231 6.31 11.08 -8.46
N MET A 232 6.01 9.95 -9.11
CA MET A 232 6.94 8.84 -9.31
C MET A 232 7.52 8.83 -10.75
N ASP A 233 8.82 9.09 -10.89
CA ASP A 233 9.56 8.88 -12.14
C ASP A 233 10.98 8.42 -11.81
N GLY A 234 11.17 7.09 -11.88
CA GLY A 234 12.34 6.34 -11.41
C GLY A 234 12.48 6.28 -9.88
N ARG A 235 12.02 7.31 -9.19
CA ARG A 235 11.83 7.43 -7.74
C ARG A 235 10.75 8.46 -7.44
N MET A 236 10.22 8.43 -6.23
CA MET A 236 9.35 9.50 -5.75
C MET A 236 10.14 10.81 -5.64
N LYS A 237 9.64 11.88 -6.26
CA LYS A 237 10.30 13.20 -6.28
C LYS A 237 9.27 14.32 -6.43
N ILE A 238 9.71 15.53 -6.12
CA ILE A 238 8.94 16.75 -6.37
C ILE A 238 9.39 17.30 -7.72
N LEU A 239 8.44 17.64 -8.56
CA LEU A 239 8.65 18.42 -9.78
C LEU A 239 7.78 19.66 -9.77
N ASP A 240 8.24 20.66 -10.52
CA ASP A 240 7.39 21.75 -10.96
C ASP A 240 6.24 21.21 -11.84
N TRP A 241 5.07 21.83 -11.71
CA TRP A 241 3.83 21.46 -12.37
C TRP A 241 3.94 21.53 -13.89
N ASP A 242 4.48 22.61 -14.44
CA ASP A 242 4.62 22.78 -15.87
C ASP A 242 5.59 21.74 -16.43
N GLU A 243 6.68 21.45 -15.69
CA GLU A 243 7.58 20.36 -16.04
C GLU A 243 6.87 18.99 -15.99
N TRP A 244 6.04 18.74 -14.99
CA TRP A 244 5.29 17.48 -14.84
C TRP A 244 4.29 17.30 -15.98
N ILE A 245 3.45 18.30 -16.27
CA ILE A 245 2.55 18.29 -17.42
C ILE A 245 3.33 18.10 -18.71
N PHE A 246 4.42 18.84 -18.92
CA PHE A 246 5.19 18.74 -20.15
C PHE A 246 5.79 17.35 -20.33
N LYS A 247 6.30 16.72 -19.27
CA LYS A 247 6.83 15.36 -19.32
C LYS A 247 5.76 14.33 -19.64
N MET A 248 4.58 14.46 -19.06
CA MET A 248 3.48 13.57 -19.37
C MET A 248 2.96 13.81 -20.80
N GLY A 249 2.88 15.08 -21.23
CA GLY A 249 2.33 15.55 -22.50
C GLY A 249 3.25 15.53 -23.73
N ASN A 250 4.54 15.22 -23.59
CA ASN A 250 5.48 15.23 -24.73
C ASN A 250 5.30 14.04 -25.69
N ASN A 251 4.31 13.17 -25.46
CA ASN A 251 3.82 12.28 -26.50
C ASN A 251 2.99 13.08 -27.48
N ARG A 252 3.68 13.64 -28.50
CA ARG A 252 3.20 14.52 -29.59
C ARG A 252 1.96 14.10 -30.38
N ASN A 253 1.26 13.04 -29.99
CA ASN A 253 -0.03 12.64 -30.53
C ASN A 253 -0.85 11.91 -29.46
N LYS A 254 -1.93 12.56 -28.99
CA LYS A 254 -3.23 11.99 -28.52
C LYS A 254 -3.56 12.15 -27.02
N GLN A 255 -4.55 13.03 -26.77
CA GLN A 255 -5.61 12.89 -25.77
C GLN A 255 -5.20 12.40 -24.37
N GLU A 256 -4.45 13.23 -23.65
CA GLU A 256 -4.33 13.10 -22.20
C GLU A 256 -5.51 13.81 -21.53
N VAL A 257 -6.09 13.14 -20.53
CA VAL A 257 -7.11 13.72 -19.66
C VAL A 257 -6.49 13.86 -18.29
N LEU A 258 -6.30 15.12 -17.88
CA LEU A 258 -5.97 15.45 -16.51
C LEU A 258 -7.25 15.38 -15.69
N GLU A 259 -7.27 14.50 -14.71
CA GLU A 259 -8.31 14.46 -13.68
C GLU A 259 -7.73 14.97 -12.36
N VAL A 260 -8.50 15.80 -11.67
CA VAL A 260 -8.19 16.23 -10.31
C VAL A 260 -9.27 15.68 -9.39
N ARG A 261 -8.84 15.04 -8.30
CA ARG A 261 -9.74 14.47 -7.30
C ARG A 261 -9.37 14.95 -5.91
N THR A 262 -10.37 15.33 -5.13
CA THR A 262 -10.19 15.67 -3.72
C THR A 262 -10.85 14.64 -2.82
N VAL A 263 -10.12 14.18 -1.81
CA VAL A 263 -10.64 13.32 -0.74
C VAL A 263 -11.22 14.12 0.44
N PHE A 264 -11.04 15.44 0.41
CA PHE A 264 -11.48 16.37 1.44
C PHE A 264 -12.90 16.86 1.14
N SER A 265 -13.68 17.08 2.19
CA SER A 265 -14.97 17.77 2.07
C SER A 265 -14.73 19.26 1.84
N SER A 266 -15.64 19.88 1.07
CA SER A 266 -15.70 21.34 0.92
C SER A 266 -16.01 22.05 2.23
#